data_AF-A0A1B6L438-F1
#
_entry.id   AF-A0A1B6L438-F1
#
_cell.length_a   1.000
_cell.length_b   1.000
_cell.length_c   1.000
_cell.angle_alpha   90.00
_cell.angle_beta   90.00
_cell.angle_gamma   90.00
#
_symmetry.space_group_name_H-M   'P 1'
#
loop_
_entity.id
_entity.type
_entity.pdbx_description
1 polymer ?
#
loop_
_entity_poly.entity_id
_entity_poly.type
_entity_poly.pdbx_seq_one_letter_code
_entity_poly.pdbx_strand_id
1 'polypeptide(L)'
;QGNTEGWRCEKCKPQHYGDPASYDCRSCECSDIGSVGGECDPQTGQCECKERFSGRRCDSCHPGLGNVTAGCVPCSCDPAGSSSTLCDPVSGRCHCHPGVGGSGCSFCLPHHYSFSTAGCRDCGCNPLGSVSDE
;
A
#
# COMPACT_ATOMS: atom_id res chain seq x y z
N GLN A 1 15.87 -30.33 7.41
CA GLN A 1 14.45 -30.29 6.97
C GLN A 1 13.81 -29.08 7.66
N GLY A 2 12.67 -28.54 7.17
CA GLY A 2 12.03 -27.39 7.85
C GLY A 2 12.85 -26.10 7.85
N ASN A 3 13.59 -25.84 6.75
CA ASN A 3 14.42 -24.64 6.57
C ASN A 3 15.41 -24.32 7.70
N THR A 4 15.88 -25.34 8.40
CA THR A 4 16.96 -25.22 9.39
C THR A 4 18.34 -25.53 8.81
N GLU A 5 19.38 -25.03 9.47
CA GLU A 5 20.79 -25.28 9.23
C GLU A 5 21.59 -25.33 10.54
N GLY A 6 22.90 -25.63 10.42
CA GLY A 6 23.76 -25.92 11.56
C GLY A 6 23.91 -27.41 11.82
N TRP A 7 24.91 -27.79 12.60
CA TRP A 7 25.26 -29.20 12.83
C TRP A 7 24.19 -29.95 13.64
N ARG A 8 23.35 -29.23 14.38
CA ARG A 8 22.17 -29.75 15.09
C ARG A 8 20.86 -29.15 14.57
N CYS A 9 20.87 -28.53 13.39
CA CYS A 9 19.70 -27.79 12.90
C CYS A 9 19.27 -26.68 13.87
N GLU A 10 20.23 -26.04 14.54
CA GLU A 10 20.00 -25.09 15.63
C GLU A 10 19.69 -23.65 15.15
N LYS A 11 19.69 -23.41 13.84
CA LYS A 11 19.39 -22.11 13.23
C LYS A 11 18.42 -22.28 12.07
N CYS A 12 17.67 -21.23 11.76
CA CYS A 12 17.03 -21.13 10.45
C CYS A 12 18.09 -20.82 9.38
N LYS A 13 17.86 -21.31 8.16
CA LYS A 13 18.65 -20.95 6.98
C LYS A 13 18.61 -19.45 6.72
N PRO A 14 19.57 -18.89 5.94
CA PRO A 14 19.49 -17.53 5.45
C PRO A 14 18.12 -17.22 4.85
N GLN A 15 17.67 -15.98 5.03
CA GLN A 15 16.34 -15.51 4.59
C GLN A 15 15.15 -16.27 5.23
N HIS A 16 15.36 -16.92 6.38
CA HIS A 16 14.29 -17.54 7.17
C HIS A 16 14.39 -17.16 8.66
N TYR A 17 13.25 -17.10 9.33
CA TYR A 17 13.11 -16.74 10.74
C TYR A 17 12.12 -17.66 11.46
N GLY A 18 12.18 -17.69 12.80
CA GLY A 18 11.24 -18.47 13.61
C GLY A 18 11.95 -19.38 14.61
N ASP A 19 11.37 -20.55 14.87
CA ASP A 19 11.89 -21.49 15.86
C ASP A 19 12.51 -22.73 15.20
N PRO A 20 13.85 -22.82 15.14
CA PRO A 20 14.53 -23.97 14.57
C PRO A 20 14.35 -25.25 15.40
N ALA A 21 14.08 -25.16 16.71
CA ALA A 21 13.92 -26.34 17.57
C ALA A 21 12.62 -27.11 17.27
N SER A 22 11.59 -26.42 16.82
CA SER A 22 10.32 -27.00 16.35
C SER A 22 10.25 -27.18 14.82
N TYR A 23 11.35 -26.92 14.10
CA TYR A 23 11.41 -26.93 12.63
C TYR A 23 10.44 -25.93 11.96
N ASP A 24 10.08 -24.85 12.66
CA ASP A 24 9.19 -23.78 12.20
C ASP A 24 10.00 -22.56 11.74
N CYS A 25 10.78 -22.75 10.66
CA CYS A 25 11.50 -21.67 9.99
C CYS A 25 10.74 -21.21 8.74
N ARG A 26 10.30 -19.95 8.76
CA ARG A 26 9.45 -19.31 7.75
C ARG A 26 10.27 -18.33 6.92
N SER A 27 9.93 -18.20 5.64
CA SER A 27 10.60 -17.25 4.73
C SER A 27 10.41 -15.80 5.21
N CYS A 28 11.48 -15.00 5.12
CA CYS A 28 11.42 -13.58 5.44
C CYS A 28 10.45 -12.81 4.52
N GLU A 29 10.39 -13.16 3.23
CA GLU A 29 9.59 -12.45 2.22
C GLU A 29 9.85 -10.93 2.17
N CYS A 30 11.10 -10.51 2.34
CA CYS A 30 11.47 -9.10 2.23
C CYS A 30 11.17 -8.54 0.82
N SER A 31 10.61 -7.33 0.75
CA SER A 31 10.29 -6.63 -0.50
C SER A 31 11.56 -6.24 -1.26
N ASP A 32 11.67 -6.65 -2.52
CA ASP A 32 12.80 -6.25 -3.38
C ASP A 32 12.88 -4.73 -3.59
N ILE A 33 11.71 -4.06 -3.55
CA ILE A 33 11.62 -2.61 -3.72
C ILE A 33 11.95 -1.90 -2.42
N GLY A 34 11.34 -2.33 -1.31
CA GLY A 34 11.34 -1.59 -0.05
C GLY A 34 12.37 -2.04 0.99
N SER A 35 13.01 -3.19 0.82
CA SER A 35 14.04 -3.69 1.74
C SER A 35 15.45 -3.42 1.20
N VAL A 36 16.42 -3.31 2.12
CA VAL A 36 17.86 -3.22 1.79
C VAL A 36 18.38 -4.55 1.22
N GLY A 37 17.82 -5.68 1.67
CA GLY A 37 18.14 -7.01 1.18
C GLY A 37 17.08 -8.04 1.55
N GLY A 38 17.39 -9.32 1.32
CA GLY A 38 16.50 -10.45 1.59
C GLY A 38 16.61 -11.06 3.00
N GLU A 39 17.60 -10.64 3.79
CA GLU A 39 17.78 -11.09 5.17
C GLU A 39 16.81 -10.36 6.11
N CYS A 40 16.40 -11.05 7.17
CA CYS A 40 15.55 -10.49 8.21
C CYS A 40 16.02 -10.92 9.59
N ASP A 41 15.51 -10.26 10.62
CA ASP A 41 15.77 -10.65 12.01
C ASP A 41 15.34 -12.11 12.26
N PRO A 42 16.24 -12.99 12.75
CA PRO A 42 15.97 -14.43 12.86
C PRO A 42 14.82 -14.82 13.81
N GLN A 43 14.40 -13.92 14.72
CA GLN A 43 13.34 -14.21 15.69
C GLN A 43 12.01 -13.58 15.28
N THR A 44 12.03 -12.32 14.86
CA THR A 44 10.84 -11.52 14.55
C THR A 44 10.46 -11.56 13.07
N GLY A 45 11.42 -11.86 12.21
CA GLY A 45 11.25 -11.82 10.76
C GLY A 45 11.22 -10.41 10.18
N GLN A 46 11.62 -9.39 10.94
CA GLN A 46 11.65 -8.00 10.48
C GLN A 46 12.77 -7.80 9.47
N CYS A 47 12.41 -7.37 8.26
CA CYS A 47 13.36 -6.97 7.22
C CYS A 47 13.93 -5.58 7.51
N GLU A 48 15.14 -5.31 7.03
CA GLU A 48 15.70 -3.95 7.04
C GLU A 48 15.08 -3.12 5.92
N CYS A 49 14.25 -2.14 6.27
CA CYS A 49 13.56 -1.30 5.29
C CYS A 49 14.43 -0.13 4.81
N LYS A 50 14.37 0.15 3.51
CA LYS A 50 14.86 1.39 2.93
C LYS A 50 14.09 2.58 3.51
N GLU A 51 14.66 3.77 3.38
CA GLU A 51 14.00 5.02 3.77
C GLU A 51 12.58 5.07 3.17
N ARG A 52 11.60 5.50 3.98
CA ARG A 52 10.18 5.67 3.62
C ARG A 52 9.32 4.40 3.59
N PHE A 53 9.93 3.22 3.58
CA PHE A 53 9.22 1.94 3.63
C PHE A 53 9.05 1.45 5.06
N SER A 54 8.03 0.63 5.29
CA SER A 54 7.63 0.12 6.59
C SER A 54 6.95 -1.25 6.49
N GLY A 55 6.64 -1.85 7.64
CA GLY A 55 6.07 -3.19 7.73
C GLY A 55 7.14 -4.28 7.87
N ARG A 56 6.73 -5.48 8.28
CA ARG A 56 7.65 -6.61 8.50
C ARG A 56 8.47 -6.94 7.25
N ARG A 57 7.83 -6.84 6.08
CA ARG A 57 8.41 -7.14 4.76
C ARG A 57 8.87 -5.90 4.01
N CYS A 58 8.74 -4.71 4.58
CA CYS A 58 9.00 -3.44 3.88
C CYS A 58 8.16 -3.28 2.60
N ASP A 59 6.92 -3.76 2.64
CA ASP A 59 5.96 -3.81 1.53
C ASP A 59 4.89 -2.72 1.62
N SER A 60 5.03 -1.77 2.56
CA SER A 60 4.16 -0.61 2.71
C SER A 60 4.96 0.66 2.94
N CYS A 61 4.37 1.81 2.68
CA CYS A 61 4.99 3.11 2.97
C CYS A 61 4.67 3.58 4.40
N HIS A 62 5.53 4.44 4.95
CA HIS A 62 5.24 5.15 6.19
C HIS A 62 3.97 6.02 6.06
N PRO A 63 3.27 6.32 7.17
CA PRO A 63 2.08 7.16 7.15
C PRO A 63 2.30 8.50 6.44
N GLY A 64 1.36 8.89 5.57
CA GLY A 64 1.45 10.11 4.76
C GLY A 64 2.23 9.94 3.45
N LEU A 65 2.80 8.75 3.21
CA LEU A 65 3.39 8.34 1.95
C LEU A 65 2.59 7.18 1.36
N GLY A 66 2.68 6.98 0.06
CA GLY A 66 2.06 5.86 -0.63
C GLY A 66 2.71 5.59 -1.98
N ASN A 67 2.17 4.60 -2.70
CA ASN A 67 2.71 4.10 -3.97
C ASN A 67 4.11 3.50 -3.81
N VAL A 68 4.15 2.23 -3.40
CA VAL A 68 5.40 1.48 -3.17
C VAL A 68 6.23 1.33 -4.44
N THR A 69 5.59 1.19 -5.61
CA THR A 69 6.31 1.04 -6.89
C THR A 69 6.92 2.35 -7.37
N ALA A 70 6.43 3.49 -6.89
CA ALA A 70 7.01 4.81 -7.12
C ALA A 70 7.99 5.26 -6.02
N GLY A 71 8.33 4.40 -5.06
CA GLY A 71 9.30 4.73 -4.02
C GLY A 71 8.73 5.50 -2.83
N CYS A 72 7.47 5.25 -2.46
CA CYS A 72 6.81 5.88 -1.31
C CYS A 72 6.83 7.41 -1.37
N VAL A 73 6.07 7.95 -2.32
CA VAL A 73 5.93 9.39 -2.53
C VAL A 73 4.88 9.99 -1.57
N PRO A 74 4.97 11.28 -1.23
CA PRO A 74 3.96 11.94 -0.42
C PRO A 74 2.55 11.82 -1.03
N CYS A 75 1.56 11.54 -0.17
CA CYS A 75 0.17 11.54 -0.59
C CYS A 75 -0.23 12.91 -1.15
N SER A 76 -0.99 12.90 -2.25
CA SER A 76 -1.47 14.12 -2.93
C SER A 76 -3.00 14.15 -2.94
N CYS A 77 -3.61 13.89 -1.79
CA CYS A 77 -5.06 13.89 -1.64
C CYS A 77 -5.60 15.32 -1.56
N ASP A 78 -6.55 15.66 -2.42
CA ASP A 78 -7.24 16.94 -2.42
C ASP A 78 -8.09 17.08 -1.14
N PRO A 79 -7.84 18.08 -0.28
CA PRO A 79 -8.57 18.23 0.99
C PRO A 79 -10.07 18.48 0.83
N ALA A 80 -10.52 18.99 -0.32
CA ALA A 80 -11.94 19.18 -0.61
C ALA A 80 -12.54 17.93 -1.27
N GLY A 81 -11.77 17.18 -2.04
CA GLY A 81 -12.27 15.99 -2.73
C GLY A 81 -12.12 14.67 -1.96
N SER A 82 -11.38 14.65 -0.85
CA SER A 82 -11.07 13.45 -0.08
C SER A 82 -11.42 13.56 1.39
N SER A 83 -11.69 12.42 2.03
CA SER A 83 -12.02 12.36 3.46
C SER A 83 -10.80 12.50 4.39
N SER A 84 -9.59 12.42 3.84
CA SER A 84 -8.33 12.49 4.57
C SER A 84 -7.20 12.91 3.65
N THR A 85 -6.17 13.55 4.22
CA THR A 85 -4.90 13.79 3.52
C THR A 85 -4.02 12.53 3.44
N LEU A 86 -4.39 11.46 4.15
CA LEU A 86 -3.72 10.17 4.07
C LEU A 86 -4.25 9.37 2.87
N CYS A 87 -3.33 8.68 2.21
CA CYS A 87 -3.61 7.76 1.12
C CYS A 87 -3.29 6.31 1.53
N ASP A 88 -3.76 5.36 0.74
CA ASP A 88 -3.40 3.96 0.90
C ASP A 88 -1.87 3.79 0.78
N PRO A 89 -1.18 3.18 1.76
CA PRO A 89 0.27 3.17 1.82
C PRO A 89 0.92 2.26 0.76
N VAL A 90 0.14 1.48 0.00
CA VAL A 90 0.66 0.60 -1.06
C VAL A 90 0.41 1.21 -2.44
N SER A 91 -0.82 1.59 -2.74
CA SER A 91 -1.25 2.11 -4.04
C SER A 91 -1.12 3.63 -4.17
N GLY A 92 -1.08 4.36 -3.05
CA GLY A 92 -1.12 5.82 -3.03
C GLY A 92 -2.49 6.42 -3.34
N ARG A 93 -3.55 5.60 -3.39
CA ARG A 93 -4.90 6.07 -3.70
C ARG A 93 -5.56 6.72 -2.48
N CYS A 94 -6.16 7.88 -2.69
CA CYS A 94 -6.91 8.61 -1.67
C CYS A 94 -8.35 8.12 -1.55
N HIS A 95 -8.96 8.34 -0.38
CA HIS A 95 -10.37 8.03 -0.14
C HIS A 95 -11.24 9.20 -0.59
N CYS A 96 -11.77 9.13 -1.81
CA CYS A 96 -12.55 10.22 -2.41
C CYS A 96 -13.97 10.31 -1.86
N HIS A 97 -14.49 11.54 -1.81
CA HIS A 97 -15.90 11.80 -1.56
C HIS A 97 -16.79 11.29 -2.70
N PRO A 98 -18.12 11.14 -2.48
CA PRO A 98 -19.04 10.68 -3.51
C PRO A 98 -18.95 11.54 -4.78
N GLY A 99 -18.95 10.88 -5.94
CA GLY A 99 -18.88 11.56 -7.24
C GLY A 99 -17.51 12.17 -7.58
N VAL A 100 -16.48 11.99 -6.74
CA VAL A 100 -15.12 12.49 -6.95
C VAL A 100 -14.20 11.36 -7.42
N GLY A 101 -13.31 11.66 -8.37
CA GLY A 101 -12.40 10.73 -9.02
C GLY A 101 -10.95 11.20 -9.06
N GLY A 102 -10.10 10.32 -9.60
CA GLY A 102 -8.64 10.48 -9.61
C GLY A 102 -7.97 9.82 -8.41
N SER A 103 -6.68 9.50 -8.53
CA SER A 103 -5.89 8.94 -7.41
C SER A 103 -5.77 9.91 -6.23
N GLY A 104 -5.74 11.22 -6.53
CA GLY A 104 -5.72 12.32 -5.57
C GLY A 104 -7.08 12.97 -5.29
N CYS A 105 -8.19 12.44 -5.81
CA CYS A 105 -9.54 12.98 -5.62
C CYS A 105 -9.74 14.44 -6.08
N SER A 106 -9.19 14.82 -7.24
CA SER A 106 -9.10 16.22 -7.68
C SER A 106 -10.16 16.65 -8.72
N PHE A 107 -11.05 15.76 -9.13
CA PHE A 107 -12.07 16.09 -10.15
C PHE A 107 -13.36 15.31 -9.97
N CYS A 108 -14.47 15.82 -10.50
CA CYS A 108 -15.73 15.07 -10.53
C CYS A 108 -15.65 13.92 -11.54
N LEU A 109 -16.18 12.75 -11.16
CA LEU A 109 -16.39 11.65 -12.08
C LEU A 109 -17.32 12.07 -13.23
N PRO A 110 -17.33 11.33 -14.35
CA PRO A 110 -18.32 11.53 -15.40
C PRO A 110 -19.74 11.60 -14.85
N HIS A 111 -20.57 12.45 -15.48
CA HIS A 111 -21.95 12.72 -15.07
C HIS A 111 -22.12 13.37 -13.68
N HIS A 112 -21.06 13.96 -13.12
CA HIS A 112 -21.12 14.73 -11.89
C HIS A 112 -20.57 16.16 -12.08
N TYR A 113 -21.01 17.10 -11.25
CA TYR A 113 -20.61 18.50 -11.30
C TYR A 113 -20.59 19.14 -9.89
N SER A 114 -20.20 20.41 -9.80
CA SER A 114 -20.14 21.18 -8.54
C SER A 114 -19.24 20.54 -7.47
N PHE A 115 -17.94 20.47 -7.75
CA PHE A 115 -16.92 19.96 -6.82
C PHE A 115 -16.91 20.75 -5.50
N SER A 116 -16.99 20.05 -4.37
CA SER A 116 -17.04 20.63 -3.02
C SER A 116 -16.55 19.64 -1.96
N THR A 117 -16.46 20.10 -0.70
CA THR A 117 -16.16 19.24 0.46
C THR A 117 -17.21 18.18 0.77
N ALA A 118 -18.38 18.22 0.11
CA ALA A 118 -19.40 17.17 0.20
C ALA A 118 -19.30 16.14 -0.94
N GLY A 119 -18.34 16.30 -1.85
CA GLY A 119 -18.23 15.55 -3.10
C GLY A 119 -18.78 16.32 -4.29
N CYS A 120 -19.15 15.58 -5.34
CA CYS A 120 -19.79 16.13 -6.53
C CYS A 120 -21.26 15.72 -6.62
N ARG A 121 -22.08 16.61 -7.16
CA ARG A 121 -23.50 16.37 -7.40
C ARG A 121 -23.70 15.61 -8.69
N ASP A 122 -24.50 14.54 -8.65
CA ASP A 122 -24.94 13.82 -9.86
C ASP A 122 -25.76 14.74 -10.77
N CYS A 123 -25.51 14.68 -12.08
CA CYS A 123 -26.20 15.48 -13.09
C CYS A 123 -27.71 15.20 -13.14
N GLY A 124 -28.14 13.96 -12.89
CA GLY A 124 -29.53 13.53 -13.09
C GLY A 124 -29.96 13.52 -14.55
N CYS A 125 -29.04 13.21 -15.48
CA CYS A 125 -29.31 13.21 -16.91
C CYS A 125 -30.42 12.19 -17.27
N ASN A 126 -31.42 12.62 -18.04
CA ASN A 126 -32.49 11.73 -18.50
C ASN A 126 -31.94 10.78 -19.57
N PRO A 127 -31.94 9.44 -19.37
CA PRO A 127 -31.36 8.50 -20.32
C PRO A 127 -32.11 8.44 -21.66
N LEU A 128 -33.37 8.89 -21.73
CA LEU A 128 -34.14 8.92 -22.97
C LEU A 128 -33.68 10.03 -23.93
N GLY A 129 -33.00 11.05 -23.44
CA GLY A 129 -32.58 12.22 -24.23
C GLY A 129 -31.10 12.57 -24.10
N SER A 130 -30.35 11.86 -23.26
CA SER A 130 -28.92 12.10 -23.05
C SER A 130 -28.13 11.03 -23.78
N VAL A 131 -27.19 11.45 -24.62
CA VAL A 131 -26.18 10.55 -25.17
C VAL A 131 -25.17 10.22 -24.07
N SER A 132 -24.88 8.93 -23.86
CA SER A 132 -23.71 8.52 -23.09
C SER A 132 -22.47 8.66 -23.97
N ASP A 133 -21.36 9.15 -23.41
CA ASP A 133 -20.06 9.11 -24.11
C ASP A 133 -19.65 7.63 -24.32
N GLU A 134 -19.36 7.27 -25.58
CA GLU A 134 -18.88 5.94 -26.02
C GLU A 134 -17.40 5.69 -25.69
#